data_AF-R7QGV1-F1
#
_entry.id   AF-R7QGV1-F1
#
_cell.length_a   1.000
_cell.length_b   1.000
_cell.length_c   1.000
_cell.angle_alpha   90.00
_cell.angle_beta   90.00
_cell.angle_gamma   90.00
#
_symmetry.space_group_name_H-M   'P 1'
#
loop_
_entity.id
_entity.type
_entity.pdbx_description
1 polymer ?
#
loop_
_entity_poly.entity_id
_entity_poly.type
_entity_poly.pdbx_seq_one_letter_code
_entity_poly.pdbx_strand_id
1 'polypeptide(L)'
;MSRQCDITIKMRAILVDWLVDVHEKFKLLPQTLHLTINIIDRFLAVKPVLRKKLQLVGVTAMFIASKYEEIYAPEVADYVYISDRAYQREEILAMEAVILNDLRFDVTVPSSLTFLQRCLKAAHVDVGCEVDNHRHIATYLVELSLQDSSMLKYRPSVRAAAAVSLAAKLCYLPLVWSRTMCFCSGGWTKEDLRDCEAEMYRLLEHERDLAGTNKLTAIKRKFGVSKYANVSSALSEELNALRPTRMEICRAE
;
A
#
# COMPACT_ATOMS: atom_id res chain seq x y z
N MET A 1 13.54 7.50 6.54
CA MET A 1 14.04 8.59 5.66
C MET A 1 15.06 9.51 6.33
N SER A 2 15.24 9.49 7.66
CA SER A 2 16.17 10.40 8.37
C SER A 2 17.65 10.29 7.98
N ARG A 3 18.06 9.16 7.39
CA ARG A 3 19.43 8.95 6.88
C ARG A 3 19.65 9.43 5.43
N GLN A 4 18.59 9.86 4.75
CA GLN A 4 18.68 10.36 3.38
C GLN A 4 18.88 11.87 3.39
N CYS A 5 19.99 12.34 2.79
CA CYS A 5 20.28 13.77 2.68
C CYS A 5 19.72 14.39 1.38
N ASP A 6 19.50 13.58 0.34
CA ASP A 6 19.12 14.05 -1.00
C ASP A 6 17.75 13.52 -1.48
N ILE A 7 17.07 12.70 -0.67
CA ILE A 7 15.74 12.15 -0.96
C ILE A 7 14.76 12.63 0.11
N THR A 8 13.61 13.13 -0.33
CA THR A 8 12.51 13.54 0.54
C THR A 8 11.38 12.51 0.54
N ILE A 9 10.53 12.56 1.57
CA ILE A 9 9.30 11.75 1.64
C ILE A 9 8.41 11.97 0.40
N LYS A 10 8.32 13.22 -0.08
CA LYS A 10 7.56 13.56 -1.29
C LYS A 10 8.09 12.85 -2.54
N MET A 11 9.41 12.75 -2.69
CA MET A 11 10.03 12.05 -3.82
C MET A 11 9.76 10.54 -3.77
N ARG A 12 9.76 9.96 -2.57
CA ARG A 12 9.32 8.57 -2.37
C ARG A 12 7.87 8.40 -2.80
N ALA A 13 6.96 9.28 -2.37
CA ALA A 13 5.55 9.19 -2.74
C ALA A 13 5.34 9.29 -4.26
N ILE A 14 6.08 10.17 -4.95
CA ILE A 14 6.10 10.25 -6.43
C ILE A 14 6.60 8.94 -7.05
N LEU A 15 7.67 8.35 -6.52
CA LEU A 15 8.16 7.07 -7.01
C LEU A 15 7.13 5.96 -6.83
N VAL A 16 6.49 5.86 -5.65
CA VAL A 16 5.47 4.84 -5.37
C VAL A 16 4.27 5.00 -6.30
N ASP A 17 3.79 6.22 -6.53
CA ASP A 17 2.69 6.49 -7.46
C ASP A 17 3.01 5.97 -8.87
N TRP A 18 4.20 6.30 -9.38
CA TRP A 18 4.65 5.83 -10.68
C TRP A 18 4.81 4.30 -10.72
N LEU A 19 5.33 3.67 -9.65
CA LEU A 19 5.46 2.22 -9.58
C LEU A 19 4.11 1.50 -9.56
N VAL A 20 3.05 2.12 -9.01
CA VAL A 20 1.69 1.56 -9.12
C VAL A 20 1.23 1.50 -10.59
N ASP A 21 1.59 2.48 -11.41
CA ASP A 21 1.30 2.46 -12.85
C ASP A 21 2.11 1.41 -13.60
N VAL A 22 3.39 1.25 -13.25
CA VAL A 22 4.24 0.19 -13.81
C VAL A 22 3.69 -1.18 -13.44
N HIS A 23 3.28 -1.36 -12.18
CA HIS A 23 2.67 -2.57 -11.65
C HIS A 23 1.42 -2.98 -12.44
N GLU A 24 0.48 -2.04 -12.66
CA GLU A 24 -0.73 -2.30 -13.43
C GLU A 24 -0.43 -2.55 -14.91
N LYS A 25 0.56 -1.84 -15.50
CA LYS A 25 0.96 -2.04 -16.90
C LYS A 25 1.56 -3.41 -17.16
N PHE A 26 2.38 -3.92 -16.24
CA PHE A 26 2.91 -5.28 -16.29
C PHE A 26 1.93 -6.34 -15.79
N LYS A 27 0.77 -5.93 -15.24
CA LYS A 27 -0.27 -6.83 -14.70
C LYS A 27 0.27 -7.78 -13.62
N LEU A 28 1.18 -7.26 -12.80
CA LEU A 28 1.83 -8.02 -11.74
C LEU A 28 0.86 -8.35 -10.60
N LEU A 29 1.19 -9.37 -9.82
CA LEU A 29 0.49 -9.73 -8.59
C LEU A 29 0.56 -8.57 -7.58
N PRO A 30 -0.47 -8.35 -6.75
CA PRO A 30 -0.41 -7.34 -5.68
C PRO A 30 0.75 -7.59 -4.69
N GLN A 31 1.10 -8.85 -4.44
CA GLN A 31 2.25 -9.26 -3.63
C GLN A 31 3.55 -8.61 -4.13
N THR A 32 3.73 -8.58 -5.44
CA THR A 32 4.89 -7.96 -6.10
C THR A 32 5.01 -6.48 -5.80
N LEU A 33 3.90 -5.72 -5.86
CA LEU A 33 3.89 -4.31 -5.48
C LEU A 33 4.26 -4.12 -4.00
N HIS A 34 3.62 -4.91 -3.13
CA HIS A 34 3.88 -4.86 -1.69
C HIS A 34 5.35 -5.13 -1.34
N LEU A 35 5.95 -6.15 -1.97
CA LEU A 35 7.35 -6.50 -1.79
C LEU A 35 8.28 -5.44 -2.39
N THR A 36 7.95 -4.89 -3.56
CA THR A 36 8.68 -3.77 -4.18
C THR A 36 8.84 -2.61 -3.20
N ILE A 37 7.73 -2.14 -2.62
CA ILE A 37 7.76 -0.99 -1.71
C ILE A 37 8.54 -1.31 -0.43
N ASN A 38 8.39 -2.54 0.08
CA ASN A 38 9.17 -3.00 1.24
C ASN A 38 10.68 -2.98 0.97
N ILE A 39 11.13 -3.49 -0.18
CA ILE A 39 12.53 -3.51 -0.60
C ILE A 39 13.07 -2.08 -0.67
N ILE A 40 12.33 -1.17 -1.32
CA ILE A 40 12.71 0.25 -1.43
C ILE A 40 12.90 0.87 -0.05
N ASP A 41 11.94 0.71 0.85
CA ASP A 41 11.99 1.33 2.17
C ASP A 41 13.13 0.81 3.03
N ARG A 42 13.36 -0.50 3.03
CA ARG A 42 14.46 -1.11 3.78
C ARG A 42 15.81 -0.71 3.21
N PHE A 43 15.93 -0.69 1.88
CA PHE A 43 17.14 -0.27 1.21
C PHE A 43 17.46 1.20 1.52
N LEU A 44 16.48 2.10 1.40
CA LEU A 44 16.64 3.52 1.75
C LEU A 44 16.85 3.76 3.26
N ALA A 45 16.54 2.79 4.13
CA ALA A 45 16.87 2.87 5.55
C ALA A 45 18.35 2.58 5.85
N VAL A 46 19.03 1.83 4.99
CA VAL A 46 20.44 1.42 5.22
C VAL A 46 21.43 2.05 4.25
N LYS A 47 20.99 2.49 3.07
CA LYS A 47 21.84 3.01 2.00
C LYS A 47 21.46 4.44 1.63
N PRO A 48 22.35 5.43 1.78
CA PRO A 48 22.16 6.76 1.21
C PRO A 48 22.09 6.69 -0.31
N VAL A 49 21.07 7.32 -0.92
CA VAL A 49 20.85 7.31 -2.37
C VAL A 49 20.67 8.74 -2.86
N LEU A 50 21.28 9.05 -4.00
CA LEU A 50 21.09 10.34 -4.68
C LEU A 50 19.75 10.35 -5.42
N ARG A 51 19.09 11.51 -5.49
CA ARG A 51 17.79 11.67 -6.17
C ARG A 51 17.75 11.10 -7.58
N LYS A 52 18.85 11.26 -8.34
CA LYS A 52 18.99 10.80 -9.73
C LYS A 52 19.00 9.27 -9.89
N LYS A 53 19.25 8.55 -8.81
CA LYS A 53 19.25 7.07 -8.76
C LYS A 53 18.01 6.50 -8.07
N LEU A 54 17.09 7.35 -7.58
CA LEU A 54 15.89 6.89 -6.86
C LEU A 54 14.96 6.05 -7.77
N GLN A 55 14.75 6.47 -9.03
CA GLN A 55 13.95 5.67 -9.97
C GLN A 55 14.64 4.35 -10.32
N LEU A 56 15.98 4.33 -10.50
CA LEU A 56 16.76 3.10 -10.67
C LEU A 56 16.52 2.12 -9.52
N VAL A 57 16.59 2.59 -8.27
CA VAL A 57 16.25 1.77 -7.08
C VAL A 57 14.82 1.22 -7.18
N GLY A 58 13.87 2.05 -7.59
CA GLY A 58 12.46 1.64 -7.72
C GLY A 58 12.24 0.54 -8.76
N VAL A 59 12.75 0.71 -9.98
CA VAL A 59 12.59 -0.31 -11.04
C VAL A 59 13.34 -1.59 -10.70
N THR A 60 14.52 -1.50 -10.11
CA THR A 60 15.30 -2.66 -9.70
C THR A 60 14.63 -3.39 -8.54
N ALA A 61 14.06 -2.68 -7.56
CA ALA A 61 13.30 -3.30 -6.49
C ALA A 61 12.08 -4.08 -7.02
N MET A 62 11.40 -3.54 -8.03
CA MET A 62 10.29 -4.24 -8.68
C MET A 62 10.77 -5.44 -9.50
N PHE A 63 11.90 -5.33 -10.18
CA PHE A 63 12.52 -6.47 -10.87
C PHE A 63 12.85 -7.61 -9.90
N ILE A 64 13.43 -7.31 -8.74
CA ILE A 64 13.69 -8.29 -7.68
C ILE A 64 12.38 -8.91 -7.19
N ALA A 65 11.38 -8.08 -6.87
CA ALA A 65 10.09 -8.57 -6.37
C ALA A 65 9.37 -9.45 -7.40
N SER A 66 9.41 -9.08 -8.69
CA SER A 66 8.79 -9.87 -9.76
C SER A 66 9.46 -11.24 -9.89
N LYS A 67 10.79 -11.31 -9.85
CA LYS A 67 11.50 -12.60 -9.86
C LYS A 67 11.17 -13.49 -8.67
N TYR A 68 10.72 -12.90 -7.56
CA TYR A 68 10.39 -13.62 -6.34
C TYR A 68 8.93 -14.09 -6.30
N GLU A 69 7.98 -13.24 -6.71
CA GLU A 69 6.54 -13.50 -6.57
C GLU A 69 5.87 -14.02 -7.86
N GLU A 70 6.38 -13.66 -9.05
CA GLU A 70 5.73 -13.98 -10.33
C GLU A 70 6.16 -15.34 -10.85
N ILE A 71 5.21 -16.09 -11.41
CA ILE A 71 5.50 -17.31 -12.18
C ILE A 71 6.29 -16.95 -13.45
N TYR A 72 5.87 -15.87 -14.12
CA TYR A 72 6.49 -15.35 -15.33
C TYR A 72 6.87 -13.87 -15.11
N ALA A 73 8.03 -13.66 -14.52
CA ALA A 73 8.55 -12.31 -14.26
C ALA A 73 8.92 -11.58 -15.57
N PRO A 74 8.69 -10.26 -15.69
CA PRO A 74 9.19 -9.48 -16.81
C PRO A 74 10.72 -9.52 -16.89
N GLU A 75 11.26 -9.46 -18.10
CA GLU A 75 12.69 -9.47 -18.32
C GLU A 75 13.31 -8.11 -17.98
N VAL A 76 14.62 -8.08 -17.72
CA VAL A 76 15.32 -6.80 -17.49
C VAL A 76 15.17 -5.81 -18.65
N ALA A 77 14.97 -6.30 -19.88
CA ALA A 77 14.69 -5.46 -21.04
C ALA A 77 13.36 -4.68 -20.91
N ASP A 78 12.35 -5.26 -20.26
CA ASP A 78 11.07 -4.59 -19.99
C ASP A 78 11.26 -3.45 -19.01
N TYR A 79 12.12 -3.62 -18.00
CA TYR A 79 12.46 -2.58 -17.03
C TYR A 79 13.32 -1.46 -17.64
N VAL A 80 14.22 -1.78 -18.57
CA VAL A 80 14.90 -0.78 -19.39
C VAL A 80 13.88 0.01 -20.22
N TYR A 81 12.94 -0.68 -20.87
CA TYR A 81 11.92 -0.03 -21.70
C TYR A 81 10.98 0.87 -20.90
N ILE A 82 10.45 0.40 -19.76
CA ILE A 82 9.46 1.16 -18.98
C ILE A 82 10.05 2.40 -18.30
N SER A 83 11.37 2.40 -18.06
CA SER A 83 12.11 3.56 -17.57
C SER A 83 12.47 4.56 -18.68
N ASP A 84 11.84 4.45 -19.85
CA ASP A 84 12.16 5.23 -21.05
C ASP A 84 13.65 5.17 -21.42
N ARG A 85 14.27 4.01 -21.19
CA ARG A 85 15.69 3.76 -21.41
C ARG A 85 16.61 4.74 -20.66
N ALA A 86 16.13 5.32 -19.56
CA ALA A 86 16.94 6.17 -18.67
C ALA A 86 18.12 5.39 -18.05
N TYR A 87 18.02 4.06 -18.01
CA TYR A 87 19.03 3.16 -17.46
C TYR A 87 19.35 2.02 -18.41
N GLN A 88 20.61 1.60 -18.42
CA GLN A 88 21.06 0.42 -19.18
C GLN A 88 20.83 -0.88 -18.40
N ARG A 89 20.84 -2.01 -19.09
CA ARG A 89 20.69 -3.35 -18.49
C ARG A 89 21.69 -3.57 -17.36
N GLU A 90 22.93 -3.18 -17.59
CA GLU A 90 24.05 -3.34 -16.67
C GLU A 90 23.85 -2.51 -15.39
N GLU A 91 23.23 -1.33 -15.49
CA GLU A 91 22.91 -0.51 -14.33
C GLU A 91 21.83 -1.15 -13.45
N ILE A 92 20.80 -1.75 -14.05
CA ILE A 92 19.74 -2.44 -13.31
C ILE A 92 20.30 -3.68 -12.62
N LEU A 93 21.11 -4.48 -13.30
CA LEU A 93 21.74 -5.67 -12.73
C LEU A 93 22.77 -5.33 -11.64
N ALA A 94 23.54 -4.26 -11.82
CA ALA A 94 24.47 -3.78 -10.80
C ALA A 94 23.71 -3.28 -9.55
N MET A 95 22.64 -2.50 -9.74
CA MET A 95 21.79 -2.06 -8.63
C MET A 95 21.12 -3.24 -7.92
N GLU A 96 20.74 -4.29 -8.65
CA GLU A 96 20.13 -5.49 -8.08
C GLU A 96 21.10 -6.15 -7.09
N ALA A 97 22.35 -6.36 -7.52
CA ALA A 97 23.37 -6.92 -6.67
C ALA A 97 23.59 -6.05 -5.41
N VAL A 98 23.58 -4.72 -5.54
CA VAL A 98 23.72 -3.81 -4.40
C VAL A 98 22.55 -3.93 -3.43
N ILE A 99 21.31 -3.92 -3.93
CA ILE A 99 20.10 -4.03 -3.10
C ILE A 99 20.09 -5.37 -2.35
N LEU A 100 20.30 -6.48 -3.06
CA LEU A 100 20.28 -7.81 -2.45
C LEU A 100 21.37 -7.98 -1.40
N ASN A 101 22.59 -7.49 -1.67
CA ASN A 101 23.68 -7.57 -0.69
C ASN A 101 23.41 -6.70 0.55
N ASP A 102 22.97 -5.45 0.38
CA ASP A 102 22.66 -4.55 1.50
C ASP A 102 21.47 -5.06 2.34
N LEU A 103 20.52 -5.78 1.71
CA LEU A 103 19.42 -6.47 2.39
C LEU A 103 19.74 -7.90 2.83
N ARG A 104 20.97 -8.38 2.62
CA ARG A 104 21.42 -9.75 2.97
C ARG A 104 20.53 -10.85 2.38
N PHE A 105 20.00 -10.62 1.18
CA PHE A 105 19.08 -11.52 0.48
C PHE A 105 17.78 -11.82 1.25
N ASP A 106 17.48 -11.07 2.31
CA ASP A 106 16.24 -11.21 3.07
C ASP A 106 15.10 -10.49 2.35
N VAL A 107 14.47 -11.17 1.38
CA VAL A 107 13.32 -10.66 0.61
C VAL A 107 12.00 -11.36 0.99
N THR A 108 12.04 -12.37 1.86
CA THR A 108 10.88 -13.14 2.31
C THR A 108 10.24 -12.50 3.54
N VAL A 109 9.48 -11.43 3.33
CA VAL A 109 8.88 -10.65 4.43
C VAL A 109 7.35 -10.66 4.40
N PRO A 110 6.67 -10.73 5.55
CA PRO A 110 5.22 -10.65 5.59
C PRO A 110 4.74 -9.23 5.27
N SER A 111 3.82 -9.13 4.32
CA SER A 111 3.23 -7.85 3.89
C SER A 111 1.89 -7.58 4.59
N SER A 112 1.43 -6.31 4.52
CA SER A 112 0.09 -5.98 5.01
C SER A 112 -0.99 -6.77 4.26
N LEU A 113 -0.77 -7.06 2.97
CA LEU A 113 -1.67 -7.87 2.15
C LEU A 113 -1.80 -9.31 2.69
N THR A 114 -0.71 -9.91 3.18
CA THR A 114 -0.71 -11.26 3.77
C THR A 114 -1.63 -11.31 5.00
N PHE A 115 -1.53 -10.31 5.89
CA PHE A 115 -2.40 -10.21 7.05
C PHE A 115 -3.84 -9.83 6.69
N LEU A 116 -4.03 -9.02 5.65
CA LEU A 116 -5.33 -8.52 5.21
C LEU A 116 -6.26 -9.68 4.85
N GLN A 117 -5.79 -10.63 4.04
CA GLN A 117 -6.59 -11.79 3.64
C GLN A 117 -7.06 -12.62 4.84
N ARG A 118 -6.19 -12.79 5.84
CA ARG A 118 -6.52 -13.50 7.08
C ARG A 118 -7.54 -12.72 7.93
N CYS A 119 -7.35 -11.40 8.07
CA CYS A 119 -8.24 -10.55 8.84
C CYS A 119 -9.64 -10.45 8.20
N LEU A 120 -9.72 -10.35 6.87
CA LEU A 120 -11.00 -10.32 6.15
C LEU A 120 -11.81 -11.60 6.35
N LYS A 121 -11.16 -12.78 6.27
CA LYS A 121 -11.84 -14.06 6.55
C LYS A 121 -12.42 -14.10 7.96
N ALA A 122 -11.66 -13.66 8.96
CA ALA A 122 -12.15 -13.58 10.34
C ALA A 122 -13.29 -12.56 10.49
N ALA A 123 -13.21 -11.42 9.79
CA ALA A 123 -14.24 -10.40 9.83
C ALA A 123 -15.56 -10.87 9.21
N HIS A 124 -15.51 -11.59 8.09
CA HIS A 124 -16.70 -12.16 7.46
C HIS A 124 -17.38 -13.24 8.33
N VAL A 125 -16.61 -13.95 9.16
CA VAL A 125 -17.19 -14.86 10.17
C VAL A 125 -17.96 -14.07 11.23
N ASP A 126 -17.39 -12.96 11.73
CA ASP A 126 -18.06 -12.13 12.74
C ASP A 126 -19.29 -11.40 12.18
N VAL A 127 -19.22 -10.94 10.94
CA VAL A 127 -20.34 -10.27 10.24
C VAL A 127 -21.41 -11.27 9.80
N GLY A 128 -21.04 -12.54 9.57
CA GLY A 128 -21.94 -13.60 9.12
C GLY A 128 -22.17 -13.66 7.61
N CYS A 129 -21.51 -12.80 6.82
CA CYS A 129 -21.52 -12.86 5.36
C CYS A 129 -20.23 -12.27 4.75
N GLU A 130 -19.93 -12.67 3.52
CA GLU A 130 -18.87 -12.06 2.73
C GLU A 130 -19.40 -10.83 1.99
N VAL A 131 -18.66 -9.72 2.07
CA VAL A 131 -19.05 -8.45 1.43
C VAL A 131 -17.91 -8.00 0.52
N ASP A 132 -18.08 -8.09 -0.79
CA ASP A 132 -17.01 -7.75 -1.75
C ASP A 132 -16.51 -6.31 -1.61
N ASN A 133 -17.41 -5.36 -1.35
CA ASN A 133 -17.04 -3.96 -1.12
C ASN A 133 -16.13 -3.80 0.11
N HIS A 134 -16.36 -4.58 1.18
CA HIS A 134 -15.51 -4.56 2.36
C HIS A 134 -14.07 -4.97 2.04
N ARG A 135 -13.91 -6.05 1.25
CA ARG A 135 -12.61 -6.52 0.77
C ARG A 135 -11.93 -5.48 -0.12
N HIS A 136 -12.63 -4.91 -1.09
CA HIS A 136 -12.06 -3.93 -2.02
C HIS A 136 -11.63 -2.65 -1.29
N ILE A 137 -12.45 -2.13 -0.37
CA ILE A 137 -12.12 -0.94 0.43
C ILE A 137 -10.94 -1.22 1.36
N ALA A 138 -10.91 -2.37 2.04
CA ALA A 138 -9.79 -2.70 2.91
C ALA A 138 -8.47 -2.85 2.13
N THR A 139 -8.53 -3.41 0.91
CA THR A 139 -7.36 -3.51 0.01
C THR A 139 -6.90 -2.13 -0.44
N TYR A 140 -7.84 -1.26 -0.82
CA TYR A 140 -7.56 0.12 -1.21
C TYR A 140 -6.88 0.91 -0.08
N LEU A 141 -7.38 0.83 1.15
CA LEU A 141 -6.76 1.47 2.33
C LEU A 141 -5.35 0.94 2.60
N VAL A 142 -5.13 -0.37 2.46
CA VAL A 142 -3.80 -0.98 2.61
C VAL A 142 -2.84 -0.47 1.53
N GLU A 143 -3.26 -0.38 0.27
CA GLU A 143 -2.41 0.14 -0.81
C GLU A 143 -2.14 1.65 -0.66
N LEU A 144 -3.13 2.46 -0.26
CA LEU A 144 -2.92 3.87 0.08
C LEU A 144 -1.84 4.04 1.15
N SER A 145 -1.84 3.15 2.16
CA SER A 145 -0.83 3.17 3.21
C SER A 145 0.59 2.85 2.74
N LEU A 146 0.79 2.34 1.52
CA LEU A 146 2.11 2.13 0.95
C LEU A 146 2.74 3.43 0.45
N GLN A 147 1.91 4.36 -0.05
CA GLN A 147 2.36 5.63 -0.62
C GLN A 147 2.78 6.63 0.48
N ASP A 148 2.06 6.67 1.60
CA ASP A 148 2.38 7.58 2.71
C ASP A 148 3.41 7.00 3.69
N SER A 149 4.44 7.76 3.98
CA SER A 149 5.50 7.36 4.91
C SER A 149 5.10 7.39 6.39
N SER A 150 4.05 8.14 6.77
CA SER A 150 3.54 8.19 8.14
C SER A 150 3.07 6.82 8.62
N MET A 151 2.66 5.97 7.67
CA MET A 151 2.20 4.61 7.90
C MET A 151 3.33 3.62 8.17
N LEU A 152 4.60 3.97 7.90
CA LEU A 152 5.75 3.09 8.13
C LEU A 152 6.01 2.81 9.62
N LYS A 153 5.46 3.64 10.53
CA LYS A 153 5.55 3.41 11.98
C LYS A 153 4.70 2.22 12.45
N TYR A 154 3.70 1.81 11.66
CA TYR A 154 2.80 0.71 12.00
C TYR A 154 3.27 -0.61 11.38
N ARG A 155 3.16 -1.70 12.15
CA ARG A 155 3.46 -3.05 11.66
C ARG A 155 2.51 -3.44 10.53
N PRO A 156 2.93 -4.30 9.58
CA PRO A 156 2.06 -4.78 8.50
C PRO A 156 0.74 -5.39 9.01
N SER A 157 0.76 -6.12 10.12
CA SER A 157 -0.44 -6.70 10.75
C SER A 157 -1.40 -5.64 11.30
N VAL A 158 -0.87 -4.59 11.94
CA VAL A 158 -1.67 -3.46 12.44
C VAL A 158 -2.35 -2.74 11.28
N ARG A 159 -1.60 -2.44 10.20
CA ARG A 159 -2.17 -1.78 9.00
C ARG A 159 -3.29 -2.61 8.39
N ALA A 160 -3.09 -3.92 8.24
CA ALA A 160 -4.10 -4.81 7.71
C ALA A 160 -5.37 -4.85 8.58
N ALA A 161 -5.21 -5.01 9.89
CA ALA A 161 -6.31 -5.09 10.84
C ALA A 161 -7.10 -3.77 10.92
N ALA A 162 -6.39 -2.64 10.99
CA ALA A 162 -6.97 -1.30 10.95
C ALA A 162 -7.74 -1.05 9.64
N ALA A 163 -7.20 -1.48 8.49
CA ALA A 163 -7.88 -1.34 7.20
C ALA A 163 -9.18 -2.17 7.14
N VAL A 164 -9.19 -3.42 7.63
CA VAL A 164 -10.41 -4.25 7.72
C VAL A 164 -11.43 -3.60 8.63
N SER A 165 -10.99 -3.12 9.78
CA SER A 165 -11.83 -2.45 10.77
C SER A 165 -12.46 -1.16 10.22
N LEU A 166 -11.65 -0.30 9.61
CA LEU A 166 -12.11 0.96 9.01
C LEU A 166 -13.03 0.69 7.82
N ALA A 167 -12.69 -0.26 6.95
CA ALA A 167 -13.54 -0.65 5.83
C ALA A 167 -14.91 -1.16 6.30
N ALA A 168 -14.97 -1.90 7.42
CA ALA A 168 -16.25 -2.35 7.97
C ALA A 168 -17.11 -1.16 8.43
N LYS A 169 -16.50 -0.15 9.06
CA LYS A 169 -17.18 1.10 9.44
C LYS A 169 -17.72 1.85 8.22
N LEU A 170 -16.91 1.96 7.16
CA LEU A 170 -17.30 2.62 5.90
C LEU A 170 -18.40 1.85 5.16
N CYS A 171 -18.48 0.53 5.32
CA CYS A 171 -19.56 -0.30 4.76
C CYS A 171 -20.77 -0.47 5.69
N TYR A 172 -20.80 0.19 6.86
CA TYR A 172 -21.83 0.02 7.90
C TYR A 172 -22.04 -1.43 8.33
N LEU A 173 -20.96 -2.23 8.36
CA LEU A 173 -21.02 -3.63 8.77
C LEU A 173 -20.95 -3.77 10.29
N PRO A 174 -21.75 -4.67 10.90
CA PRO A 174 -21.76 -4.90 12.34
C PRO A 174 -20.58 -5.78 12.80
N LEU A 175 -19.34 -5.36 12.50
CA LEU A 175 -18.14 -6.10 12.88
C LEU A 175 -17.88 -5.97 14.39
N VAL A 176 -18.18 -7.04 15.13
CA VAL A 176 -17.81 -7.21 16.53
C VAL A 176 -16.35 -7.66 16.56
N TRP A 177 -15.43 -6.94 17.20
CA TRP A 177 -14.00 -7.30 17.23
C TRP A 177 -13.76 -8.54 18.12
N SER A 178 -14.13 -9.73 17.63
CA SER A 178 -14.17 -10.96 18.42
C SER A 178 -12.79 -11.48 18.81
N ARG A 179 -12.77 -12.52 19.65
CA ARG A 179 -11.53 -13.27 19.96
C ARG A 179 -10.87 -13.83 18.69
N THR A 180 -11.67 -14.23 17.69
CA THR A 180 -11.16 -14.70 16.40
C THR A 180 -10.47 -13.58 15.64
N MET A 181 -11.05 -12.37 15.61
CA MET A 181 -10.43 -11.19 15.00
C MET A 181 -9.13 -10.79 15.70
N CYS A 182 -9.13 -10.75 17.03
CA CYS A 182 -7.91 -10.50 17.81
C CYS A 182 -6.83 -11.54 17.48
N PHE A 183 -7.15 -12.84 17.50
CA PHE A 183 -6.19 -13.90 17.15
C PHE A 183 -5.68 -13.79 15.71
N CYS A 184 -6.56 -13.55 14.74
CA CYS A 184 -6.21 -13.50 13.32
C CYS A 184 -5.45 -12.25 12.90
N SER A 185 -5.62 -11.14 13.62
CA SER A 185 -4.83 -9.91 13.42
C SER A 185 -3.44 -9.97 14.04
N GLY A 186 -3.15 -11.00 14.87
CA GLY A 186 -1.86 -11.15 15.57
C GLY A 186 -1.88 -10.68 17.02
N GLY A 187 -3.06 -10.62 17.63
CA GLY A 187 -3.28 -10.26 19.04
C GLY A 187 -3.72 -8.82 19.27
N TRP A 188 -4.09 -8.07 18.22
CA TRP A 188 -4.45 -6.66 18.35
C TRP A 188 -5.88 -6.48 18.83
N THR A 189 -6.08 -5.63 19.82
CA THR A 189 -7.41 -5.18 20.26
C THR A 189 -7.91 -4.02 19.39
N LYS A 190 -9.17 -3.61 19.59
CA LYS A 190 -9.71 -2.46 18.85
C LYS A 190 -9.00 -1.16 19.23
N GLU A 191 -8.64 -1.03 20.51
CA GLU A 191 -7.94 0.12 21.08
C GLU A 191 -6.55 0.27 20.44
N ASP A 192 -5.83 -0.84 20.24
CA ASP A 192 -4.50 -0.84 19.59
C ASP A 192 -4.55 -0.30 18.15
N LEU A 193 -5.69 -0.45 17.47
CA LEU A 193 -5.84 -0.06 16.06
C LEU A 193 -6.26 1.39 15.88
N ARG A 194 -6.75 2.05 16.92
CA ARG A 194 -7.38 3.38 16.85
C ARG A 194 -6.51 4.41 16.13
N ASP A 195 -5.23 4.48 16.46
CA ASP A 195 -4.30 5.45 15.88
C ASP A 195 -4.01 5.16 14.40
N CYS A 196 -3.91 3.88 14.04
CA CYS A 196 -3.68 3.46 12.66
C CYS A 196 -4.93 3.69 11.81
N GLU A 197 -6.12 3.40 12.34
CA GLU A 197 -7.41 3.69 11.69
C GLU A 197 -7.58 5.19 11.44
N ALA A 198 -7.32 6.03 12.45
CA ALA A 198 -7.43 7.47 12.33
C ALA A 198 -6.46 8.04 11.28
N GLU A 199 -5.22 7.54 11.23
CA GLU A 199 -4.26 7.94 10.21
C GLU A 199 -4.69 7.49 8.81
N MET A 200 -5.17 6.24 8.65
CA MET A 200 -5.71 5.76 7.36
C MET A 200 -6.90 6.57 6.88
N TYR A 201 -7.79 6.96 7.79
CA TYR A 201 -8.92 7.81 7.47
C TYR A 201 -8.47 9.20 6.99
N ARG A 202 -7.45 9.81 7.64
CA ARG A 202 -6.86 11.07 7.17
C ARG A 202 -6.25 10.95 5.77
N LEU A 203 -5.61 9.82 5.44
CA LEU A 203 -5.10 9.57 4.09
C LEU A 203 -6.22 9.57 3.06
N LEU A 204 -7.34 8.91 3.38
CA LEU A 204 -8.53 8.87 2.53
C LEU A 204 -9.12 10.28 2.32
N GLU A 205 -9.23 11.08 3.39
CA GLU A 205 -9.71 12.46 3.31
C GLU A 205 -8.76 13.37 2.51
N HIS A 206 -7.46 13.21 2.70
CA HIS A 206 -6.46 13.98 1.94
C HIS A 206 -6.49 13.63 0.45
N GLU A 207 -6.67 12.35 0.11
CA GLU A 207 -6.82 11.92 -1.29
C GLU A 207 -8.11 12.46 -1.94
N ARG A 208 -9.20 12.59 -1.15
CA ARG A 208 -10.42 13.30 -1.55
C ARG A 208 -10.12 14.77 -1.83
N ASP A 209 -9.44 15.48 -0.93
CA ASP A 209 -9.20 16.93 -1.06
C ASP A 209 -8.23 17.27 -2.19
N LEU A 210 -7.37 16.33 -2.58
CA LEU A 210 -6.52 16.45 -3.76
C LEU A 210 -7.23 16.11 -5.08
N ALA A 211 -8.48 15.63 -5.07
CA ALA A 211 -9.26 15.33 -6.27
C ALA A 211 -9.47 16.61 -7.11
N GLY A 212 -8.63 16.76 -8.15
CA GLY A 212 -8.58 17.95 -9.01
C GLY A 212 -7.20 18.62 -9.11
N THR A 213 -6.25 18.24 -8.26
CA THR A 213 -4.90 18.84 -8.23
C THR A 213 -3.83 18.08 -9.03
N ASN A 214 -4.19 16.99 -9.73
CA ASN A 214 -3.30 16.12 -10.53
C ASN A 214 -2.04 15.59 -9.79
N LYS A 215 -2.06 15.55 -8.46
CA LYS A 215 -0.92 15.09 -7.65
C LYS A 215 -1.22 13.71 -7.08
N LEU A 216 -0.44 12.71 -7.52
CA LEU A 216 -0.38 11.33 -7.01
C LEU A 216 -1.74 10.60 -7.00
N THR A 217 -2.17 10.09 -8.16
CA THR A 217 -3.52 9.54 -8.34
C THR A 217 -3.55 8.08 -8.80
N ALA A 218 -2.40 7.40 -8.88
CA ALA A 218 -2.32 6.06 -9.45
C ALA A 218 -3.16 5.04 -8.67
N ILE A 219 -3.09 5.06 -7.33
CA ILE A 219 -3.87 4.16 -6.47
C ILE A 219 -5.37 4.45 -6.60
N LYS A 220 -5.77 5.73 -6.55
CA LYS A 220 -7.18 6.13 -6.76
C LYS A 220 -7.71 5.62 -8.09
N ARG A 221 -6.95 5.83 -9.17
CA ARG A 221 -7.32 5.38 -10.51
C ARG A 221 -7.42 3.86 -10.58
N LYS A 222 -6.45 3.14 -10.00
CA LYS A 222 -6.47 1.68 -9.92
C LYS A 222 -7.75 1.17 -9.25
N PHE A 223 -8.16 1.72 -8.11
CA PHE A 223 -9.38 1.30 -7.40
C PHE A 223 -10.67 1.96 -7.91
N GLY A 224 -10.56 2.83 -8.92
CA GLY A 224 -11.69 3.52 -9.55
C GLY A 224 -12.25 2.78 -10.76
N VAL A 225 -11.72 1.61 -11.11
CA VAL A 225 -12.23 0.77 -12.20
C VAL A 225 -13.20 -0.29 -11.70
N SER A 226 -14.02 -0.82 -12.62
CA SER A 226 -15.05 -1.82 -12.33
C SER A 226 -14.52 -3.11 -11.70
N LYS A 227 -13.28 -3.50 -12.00
CA LYS A 227 -12.59 -4.65 -11.36
C LYS A 227 -12.60 -4.56 -9.83
N TYR A 228 -12.55 -3.36 -9.28
CA TYR A 228 -12.57 -3.10 -7.84
C TYR A 228 -13.87 -2.43 -7.40
N ALA A 229 -14.97 -2.64 -8.13
CA ALA A 229 -16.28 -2.05 -7.89
C ALA A 229 -16.28 -0.50 -7.79
N ASN A 230 -15.28 0.16 -8.38
CA ASN A 230 -15.11 1.62 -8.35
C ASN A 230 -15.07 2.21 -6.92
N VAL A 231 -14.54 1.44 -5.94
CA VAL A 231 -14.58 1.82 -4.52
C VAL A 231 -13.94 3.17 -4.20
N SER A 232 -12.88 3.58 -4.92
CA SER A 232 -12.25 4.88 -4.68
C SER A 232 -13.17 6.05 -5.07
N SER A 233 -13.94 5.90 -6.15
CA SER A 233 -14.94 6.87 -6.60
C SER A 233 -16.14 6.91 -5.65
N ALA A 234 -16.69 5.74 -5.31
CA ALA A 234 -17.84 5.63 -4.41
C ALA A 234 -17.56 6.24 -3.03
N LEU A 235 -16.39 5.94 -2.45
CA LEU A 235 -15.98 6.54 -1.16
C LEU A 235 -15.77 8.05 -1.26
N SER A 236 -15.22 8.54 -2.37
CA SER A 236 -15.06 9.98 -2.58
C SER A 236 -16.43 10.70 -2.59
N GLU A 237 -17.43 10.11 -3.23
CA GLU A 237 -18.80 10.63 -3.28
C GLU A 237 -19.47 10.58 -1.90
N GLU A 238 -19.34 9.47 -1.17
CA GLU A 238 -19.90 9.31 0.17
C GLU A 238 -19.29 10.32 1.15
N LEU A 239 -17.96 10.49 1.13
CA LEU A 239 -17.27 11.49 1.94
C LEU A 239 -17.65 12.94 1.57
N ASN A 240 -18.01 13.19 0.31
CA ASN A 240 -18.53 14.50 -0.11
C ASN A 240 -19.96 14.73 0.39
N ALA A 241 -20.81 13.70 0.39
CA ALA A 241 -22.17 13.75 0.91
C ALA A 241 -22.22 13.99 2.43
N LEU A 242 -21.19 13.57 3.17
CA LEU A 242 -21.06 13.76 4.62
C LEU A 242 -20.68 15.21 5.05
N ARG A 243 -20.38 16.13 4.13
CA ARG A 243 -19.97 17.52 4.44
C ARG A 243 -20.98 18.37 5.26
N PRO A 244 -22.30 18.13 5.31
CA PRO A 244 -23.14 18.94 6.20
C PRO A 244 -23.21 18.46 7.65
N THR A 245 -22.78 17.23 8.01
CA THR A 245 -23.42 16.59 9.19
C THR A 245 -22.56 15.89 10.23
N ARG A 246 -21.22 15.84 10.18
CA ARG A 246 -20.49 15.15 11.29
C ARG A 246 -19.04 15.59 11.52
N MET A 247 -18.89 16.51 12.47
CA MET A 247 -17.69 16.63 13.31
C MET A 247 -17.64 15.56 14.44
N GLU A 248 -18.55 14.58 14.47
CA GLU A 248 -18.78 13.74 15.65
C GLU A 248 -18.39 12.25 15.52
N ILE A 249 -18.08 11.73 14.32
CA ILE A 249 -17.77 10.28 14.18
C ILE A 249 -16.41 9.89 14.81
N CYS A 250 -15.49 10.82 15.04
CA CYS A 250 -14.22 10.51 15.71
C CYS A 250 -14.21 10.72 17.25
N ARG A 251 -15.36 11.06 17.87
CA ARG A 251 -15.45 11.34 19.32
C ARG A 251 -16.43 10.46 20.10
N ALA A 252 -17.20 9.60 19.46
CA ALA A 252 -18.09 8.69 20.17
C ALA A 252 -17.52 7.26 20.14
N GLU A 253 -17.17 6.78 21.34
CA GLU A 253 -16.76 5.43 21.75
C GLU A 253 -15.27 5.07 21.51
#